data_AF-A0AAE3SHI2-F1
#
_entry.id   AF-A0AAE3SHI2-F1
#
_cell.length_a   1.000
_cell.length_b   1.000
_cell.length_c   1.000
_cell.angle_alpha   90.00
_cell.angle_beta   90.00
_cell.angle_gamma   90.00
#
_symmetry.space_group_name_H-M   'P 1'
#
loop_
_entity.id
_entity.type
_entity.pdbx_description
1 polymer ?
#
loop_
_entity_poly.entity_id
_entity_poly.type
_entity_poly.pdbx_seq_one_letter_code
_entity_poly.pdbx_strand_id
1 'polypeptide(L)'
;MKRTYKLNILFSIITLLSLSSFTANSPTVWTNDLPHSQLFFTVTHLGINDVSGTFDDITVQVKSSKKDFSDAVFTLTAKQIQLTHVLKHETIT
;
A
#
# COMPACT_ATOMS: atom_id res chain seq x y z
N MET A 1 -18.68 -55.86 17.32
CA MET A 1 -18.38 -55.10 16.09
C MET A 1 -18.87 -53.64 16.10
N LYS A 2 -19.85 -53.25 16.94
CA LYS A 2 -20.46 -51.90 16.86
C LYS A 2 -19.71 -50.74 17.55
N ARG A 3 -18.76 -51.06 18.43
CA ARG A 3 -18.05 -50.09 19.26
C ARG A 3 -16.82 -49.47 18.57
N THR A 4 -16.23 -50.19 17.61
CA THR A 4 -15.06 -49.75 16.83
C THR A 4 -15.42 -48.71 15.76
N TYR A 5 -16.56 -48.85 15.07
CA TYR A 5 -16.96 -47.83 14.07
C TYR A 5 -17.32 -46.48 14.71
N LYS A 6 -17.87 -46.47 15.93
CA LYS A 6 -18.18 -45.22 16.65
C LYS A 6 -16.91 -44.47 17.04
N LEU A 7 -15.88 -45.20 17.45
CA LEU A 7 -14.57 -44.63 17.80
C LEU A 7 -13.86 -44.08 16.56
N ASN A 8 -13.92 -44.78 15.43
CA ASN A 8 -13.33 -44.33 14.16
C ASN A 8 -14.06 -43.11 13.58
N ILE A 9 -15.39 -43.05 13.67
CA ILE A 9 -16.18 -41.87 13.28
C ILE A 9 -15.82 -40.67 14.16
N LEU A 10 -15.69 -40.88 15.47
CA LEU A 10 -15.29 -39.82 16.39
C LEU A 10 -13.87 -39.31 16.08
N PHE A 11 -12.95 -40.21 15.76
CA PHE A 11 -11.59 -39.85 15.35
C PHE A 11 -11.56 -39.04 14.04
N SER A 12 -12.36 -39.43 13.03
CA SER A 12 -12.49 -38.68 11.77
C SER A 12 -13.12 -37.30 11.96
N ILE A 13 -14.05 -37.13 12.89
CA ILE A 13 -14.67 -35.82 13.17
C ILE A 13 -13.64 -34.89 13.84
N ILE A 14 -12.83 -35.41 14.76
CA ILE A 14 -11.80 -34.64 15.45
C ILE A 14 -10.69 -34.21 14.50
N THR A 15 -10.23 -35.09 13.61
CA THR A 15 -9.23 -34.73 12.59
C THR A 15 -9.78 -33.69 11.62
N LEU A 16 -11.03 -33.82 11.16
CA LEU A 16 -11.66 -32.85 10.28
C LEU A 16 -11.84 -31.47 10.95
N LEU A 17 -12.15 -31.43 12.25
CA LEU A 17 -12.26 -30.19 13.02
C LEU A 17 -10.89 -29.54 13.30
N SER A 18 -9.81 -30.33 13.38
CA SER A 18 -8.46 -29.79 13.55
C SER A 18 -7.92 -29.07 12.29
N LEU A 19 -8.41 -29.44 11.11
CA LEU A 19 -7.97 -28.87 9.83
C LEU A 19 -8.63 -27.52 9.52
N SER A 20 -9.69 -27.11 10.22
CA SER A 20 -10.44 -25.88 9.94
C SER A 20 -9.86 -24.62 10.58
N SER A 21 -8.75 -24.70 11.33
CA SER A 21 -8.18 -23.57 12.10
C SER A 21 -7.15 -22.72 11.33
N PHE A 22 -6.94 -22.92 10.03
CA PHE A 22 -6.03 -22.08 9.25
C PHE A 22 -6.75 -20.83 8.73
N THR A 23 -6.58 -19.70 9.40
CA THR A 23 -6.89 -18.38 8.83
C THR A 23 -5.64 -17.81 8.17
N ALA A 24 -5.60 -17.81 6.84
CA ALA A 24 -4.53 -17.13 6.10
C ALA A 24 -4.79 -15.61 6.16
N ASN A 25 -4.12 -14.92 7.10
CA ASN A 25 -4.16 -13.46 7.18
C ASN A 25 -3.18 -12.86 6.16
N SER A 26 -3.62 -12.74 4.91
CA SER A 26 -2.87 -12.01 3.89
C SER A 26 -2.93 -10.51 4.18
N PRO A 27 -1.79 -9.79 4.15
CA PRO A 27 -1.78 -8.34 4.31
C PRO A 27 -2.62 -7.68 3.20
N THR A 28 -3.44 -6.70 3.58
CA THR A 28 -4.15 -5.84 2.63
C THR A 28 -3.17 -4.82 2.05
N VAL A 29 -3.23 -4.62 0.74
CA VAL A 29 -2.43 -3.60 0.04
C VAL A 29 -3.35 -2.50 -0.45
N TRP A 30 -3.06 -1.27 -0.04
CA TRP A 30 -3.71 -0.05 -0.50
C TRP A 30 -2.76 0.68 -1.44
N THR A 31 -3.24 1.08 -2.61
CA THR A 31 -2.48 1.88 -3.56
C THR A 31 -3.13 3.24 -3.71
N ASN A 32 -2.33 4.30 -3.89
CA ASN A 32 -2.88 5.63 -4.16
C ASN A 32 -3.70 5.65 -5.44
N ASP A 33 -4.75 6.45 -5.44
CA ASP A 33 -5.47 6.81 -6.65
C ASP A 33 -4.79 8.02 -7.32
N LEU A 34 -4.37 7.89 -8.58
CA LEU A 34 -3.53 8.90 -9.24
C LEU A 34 -4.20 10.29 -9.30
N PRO A 35 -5.46 10.45 -9.73
CA PRO A 35 -6.08 11.77 -9.85
C PRO A 35 -6.34 12.47 -8.51
N HIS A 36 -6.29 11.75 -7.39
CA HIS A 36 -6.61 12.26 -6.05
C HIS A 36 -5.43 12.22 -5.09
N SER A 37 -4.22 11.99 -5.59
CA SER A 37 -3.00 11.92 -4.79
C SER A 37 -1.92 12.79 -5.41
N GLN A 38 -1.20 13.57 -4.59
CA GLN A 38 -0.17 14.48 -5.05
C GLN A 38 1.04 14.42 -4.13
N LEU A 39 2.23 14.28 -4.72
CA LEU A 39 3.50 14.46 -4.02
C LEU A 39 4.05 15.84 -4.37
N PHE A 40 3.93 16.75 -3.42
CA PHE A 40 4.35 18.14 -3.53
C PHE A 40 5.66 18.36 -2.77
N PHE A 41 6.52 19.22 -3.31
CA PHE A 41 7.71 19.68 -2.60
C PHE A 41 7.84 21.20 -2.67
N THR A 42 8.59 21.75 -1.73
CA THR A 42 9.05 23.14 -1.75
C THR A 42 10.46 23.20 -1.23
N VAL A 43 11.31 23.98 -1.90
CA VAL A 43 12.70 24.21 -1.51
C VAL A 43 12.94 25.71 -1.47
N THR A 44 13.45 26.21 -0.35
CA THR A 44 13.83 27.60 -0.23
C THR A 44 15.15 27.87 -0.96
N HIS A 45 15.10 28.72 -1.96
CA HIS A 45 16.22 29.22 -2.73
C HIS A 45 16.82 30.47 -2.07
N LEU A 46 18.06 30.32 -1.59
CA LEU A 46 18.87 31.37 -0.94
C LEU A 46 18.20 32.04 0.28
N GLY A 47 17.23 31.38 0.91
CA GLY A 47 16.54 31.90 2.10
C GLY A 47 15.49 32.99 1.84
N ILE A 48 15.20 33.30 0.57
CA ILE A 48 14.34 34.44 0.20
C ILE A 48 13.12 34.00 -0.63
N ASN A 49 13.31 33.06 -1.55
CA ASN A 49 12.26 32.63 -2.47
C ASN A 49 12.04 31.13 -2.35
N ASP A 50 10.79 30.68 -2.44
CA ASP A 50 10.46 29.26 -2.44
C ASP A 50 10.24 28.78 -3.88
N VAL A 51 10.88 27.66 -4.22
CA VAL A 51 10.65 26.92 -5.48
C VAL A 51 9.82 25.69 -5.15
N SER A 52 8.64 25.58 -5.75
CA SER A 52 7.70 24.48 -5.52
C SER A 52 7.46 23.66 -6.78
N GLY A 53 7.05 22.41 -6.59
CA GLY A 53 6.75 21.49 -7.69
C GLY A 53 6.04 20.23 -7.24
N THR A 54 5.63 19.42 -8.22
CA THR A 54 4.94 18.15 -8.03
C THR A 54 5.66 17.03 -8.79
N PHE A 55 5.53 15.81 -8.28
CA PHE A 55 5.83 14.61 -9.05
C PHE A 55 4.54 14.09 -9.69
N ASP A 56 4.52 14.01 -11.01
CA ASP A 56 3.31 13.62 -11.77
C ASP A 56 3.08 12.10 -11.79
N ASP A 57 4.15 11.32 -11.72
CA ASP A 57 4.10 9.85 -11.71
C ASP A 57 4.56 9.34 -10.34
N ILE A 58 3.58 9.11 -9.47
CA ILE A 58 3.77 8.57 -8.12
C ILE A 58 3.00 7.27 -7.93
N THR A 59 3.62 6.34 -7.22
CA THR A 59 3.00 5.14 -6.69
C THR A 59 3.30 5.04 -5.20
N VAL A 60 2.25 5.07 -4.39
CA VAL A 60 2.29 4.86 -2.94
C VAL A 60 1.56 3.57 -2.64
N GLN A 61 2.19 2.69 -1.88
CA GLN A 61 1.62 1.45 -1.40
C GLN A 61 1.67 1.40 0.13
N VAL A 62 0.54 1.04 0.74
CA VAL A 62 0.42 0.76 2.18
C VAL A 62 0.04 -0.69 2.36
N LYS A 63 0.92 -1.47 2.99
CA LYS A 63 0.71 -2.88 3.29
C LYS A 63 0.44 -3.05 4.79
N SER A 64 -0.71 -3.59 5.16
CA SER A 64 -1.10 -3.78 6.57
C SER A 64 -1.85 -5.09 6.77
N SER A 65 -1.56 -5.82 7.84
CA SER A 65 -2.26 -7.06 8.20
C SER A 65 -3.31 -6.83 9.29
N LYS A 66 -3.20 -5.74 10.04
CA LYS A 66 -4.14 -5.35 11.07
C LYS A 66 -5.08 -4.24 10.59
N LYS A 67 -6.28 -4.24 11.14
CA LYS A 67 -7.34 -3.27 10.83
C LYS A 67 -7.00 -1.86 11.34
N ASP A 68 -6.14 -1.75 12.35
CA ASP A 68 -5.71 -0.48 12.96
C ASP A 68 -4.45 0.12 12.32
N PHE A 69 -3.89 -0.53 11.29
CA PHE A 69 -2.66 -0.11 10.61
C PHE A 69 -1.42 -0.03 11.52
N SER A 70 -1.45 -0.61 12.73
CA SER A 70 -0.31 -0.58 13.65
C SER A 70 0.91 -1.36 13.14
N ASP A 71 0.74 -2.25 12.15
CA ASP A 71 1.81 -2.97 11.45
C ASP A 71 2.05 -2.45 10.02
N ALA A 72 1.53 -1.27 9.66
CA ALA A 72 1.57 -0.80 8.29
C ALA A 72 3.00 -0.47 7.81
N VAL A 73 3.30 -0.92 6.59
CA VAL A 73 4.53 -0.59 5.85
C VAL A 73 4.17 0.30 4.68
N PHE A 74 4.86 1.43 4.56
CA PHE A 74 4.64 2.44 3.53
C PHE A 74 5.79 2.41 2.51
N THR A 75 5.46 2.30 1.23
CA THR A 75 6.41 2.39 0.12
C THR A 75 5.98 3.49 -0.82
N LEU A 76 6.88 4.45 -1.11
CA LEU A 76 6.65 5.50 -2.08
C LEU A 76 7.70 5.40 -3.19
N THR A 77 7.22 5.40 -4.43
CA THR A 77 8.02 5.51 -5.64
C THR A 77 7.57 6.75 -6.39
N ALA A 78 8.49 7.68 -6.64
CA ALA A 78 8.25 8.84 -7.49
C ALA A 78 9.19 8.74 -8.69
N LYS A 79 8.65 8.71 -9.90
CA LYS A 79 9.50 8.67 -11.10
C LYS A 79 10.00 10.07 -11.41
N GLN A 80 11.30 10.16 -11.68
CA GLN A 80 11.90 11.37 -12.21
C GLN A 80 11.57 11.45 -13.70
N ILE A 81 10.57 12.26 -14.05
CA ILE A 81 10.48 12.85 -15.38
C ILE A 81 11.35 14.10 -15.33
N GLN A 82 12.24 14.29 -16.30
CA GLN A 82 12.99 15.54 -16.47
C GLN A 82 12.03 16.72 -16.28
N LEU A 83 12.27 17.55 -15.27
CA LEU A 83 11.51 18.76 -14.99
C LEU A 83 11.38 19.57 -16.28
N THR A 84 10.19 19.57 -16.89
CA THR A 84 9.91 20.55 -17.94
C THR A 84 9.71 21.88 -17.24
N HIS A 85 10.79 22.62 -17.08
CA HIS A 85 10.77 24.02 -16.70
C HIS A 85 10.12 24.80 -17.85
N VAL A 86 8.78 24.91 -17.85
CA VAL A 86 8.06 25.82 -18.75
C VAL A 86 8.19 27.22 -18.16
N LEU A 87 9.33 27.88 -18.42
CA LEU A 87 9.31 29.34 -18.45
C LEU A 87 8.50 29.74 -19.68
N LYS A 88 7.24 30.12 -19.44
CA LYS A 88 6.55 31.01 -20.35
C LYS A 88 7.27 32.37 -20.24
N HIS A 89 8.38 32.52 -20.94
CA HIS A 89 8.85 33.86 -21.32
C HIS A 89 7.86 34.38 -22.35
N GLU A 90 6.92 35.19 -21.87
CA GLU A 90 6.16 36.10 -22.71
C GLU A 90 7.15 37.14 -23.23
N THR A 91 7.65 36.93 -24.44
CA THR A 91 8.41 37.95 -25.17
C THR A 91 7.43 39.01 -25.61
N ILE A 92 7.45 40.16 -24.93
CA ILE A 92 6.82 41.39 -25.42
C ILE A 92 7.66 41.86 -26.62
N THR A 93 7.11 41.78 -27.83
CA THR A 93 7.46 42.65 -28.95
C THR A 93 6.23 42.87 -29.80
#